data_AF-A0AAV1SGU5-F1
#
_entry.id   AF-A0AAV1SGU5-F1
#
_cell.length_a   1.000
_cell.length_b   1.000
_cell.length_c   1.000
_cell.angle_alpha   90.00
_cell.angle_beta   90.00
_cell.angle_gamma   90.00
#
_symmetry.space_group_name_H-M   'P 1'
#
loop_
_entity.id
_entity.type
_entity.pdbx_description
1 polymer ?
#
loop_
_entity_poly.entity_id
_entity_poly.type
_entity_poly.pdbx_seq_one_letter_code
_entity_poly.pdbx_strand_id
1 'polypeptide(L)'
;MSTYSKTSARDQVLDAVRKLVDRYKDEETSITLIQTRSFLSRPLHLLAPELEMRISKSYALLVLRITNEEDLVPRLPLDLWPDFDYKHVGEELRIDTRNSPYVKSSCDEFHNLELYIHGVAGTQGDKGGFNLEVDRDIALVNQDIDGLKDEYNIPAGWWGIEDNKGLVLEEMVADGDRRLLGRFRGSGGRRFGSG
;
A
#
# COMPACT_ATOMS: atom_id res chain seq x y z
N MET A 1 -20.58 -16.47 -14.93
CA MET A 1 -19.18 -16.62 -14.47
C MET A 1 -18.53 -15.25 -14.45
N SER A 2 -17.66 -14.98 -13.47
CA SER A 2 -16.93 -13.71 -13.36
C SER A 2 -16.07 -13.44 -14.61
N THR A 3 -16.07 -12.22 -15.10
CA THR A 3 -15.20 -11.79 -16.21
C THR A 3 -13.75 -11.60 -15.77
N TYR A 4 -13.50 -11.40 -14.48
CA TYR A 4 -12.21 -10.99 -13.92
C TYR A 4 -11.44 -12.12 -13.23
N SER A 5 -12.15 -13.10 -12.65
CA SER A 5 -11.56 -14.20 -11.90
C SER A 5 -11.73 -15.53 -12.63
N LYS A 6 -11.39 -15.55 -13.93
CA LYS A 6 -11.44 -16.75 -14.77
C LYS A 6 -10.29 -17.72 -14.46
N THR A 7 -9.17 -17.20 -13.97
CA THR A 7 -7.99 -17.93 -13.50
C THR A 7 -7.57 -17.38 -12.13
N SER A 8 -6.72 -18.10 -11.41
CA SER A 8 -6.23 -17.65 -10.11
C SER A 8 -5.39 -16.37 -10.26
N ALA A 9 -5.34 -15.53 -9.22
CA ALA A 9 -4.46 -14.35 -9.20
C ALA A 9 -2.99 -14.73 -9.44
N ARG A 10 -2.57 -15.91 -8.96
CA ARG A 10 -1.26 -16.49 -9.23
C ARG A 10 -1.01 -16.67 -10.72
N ASP A 11 -1.94 -17.31 -11.43
CA ASP A 11 -1.76 -17.59 -12.86
C ASP A 11 -1.70 -16.28 -13.66
N GLN A 12 -2.51 -15.29 -13.28
CA GLN A 12 -2.49 -13.96 -13.89
C GLN A 12 -1.14 -13.26 -13.71
N VAL A 13 -0.59 -13.26 -12.49
CA VAL A 13 0.73 -12.67 -12.19
C VAL A 13 1.84 -13.41 -12.93
N LEU A 14 1.85 -14.75 -12.89
CA LEU A 14 2.89 -15.56 -13.55
C LEU A 14 2.90 -15.37 -15.07
N ASP A 15 1.71 -15.30 -15.70
CA ASP A 15 1.59 -15.06 -17.13
C ASP A 15 2.11 -13.66 -17.53
N ALA A 16 1.77 -12.64 -16.74
CA ALA A 16 2.26 -11.27 -16.96
C ALA A 16 3.78 -11.16 -16.79
N VAL A 17 4.34 -11.76 -15.72
CA VAL A 17 5.78 -11.75 -15.46
C VAL A 17 6.55 -12.47 -16.56
N ARG A 18 6.08 -13.65 -17.01
CA ARG A 18 6.72 -14.39 -18.12
C ARG A 18 6.81 -13.56 -19.40
N LYS A 19 5.72 -12.87 -19.77
CA LYS A 19 5.69 -11.99 -20.95
C LYS A 19 6.72 -10.85 -20.86
N LEU A 20 6.99 -10.33 -19.66
CA LEU A 20 8.00 -9.30 -19.44
C LEU A 20 9.41 -9.89 -19.51
N VAL A 21 9.64 -11.03 -18.86
CA VAL A 21 10.93 -11.73 -18.90
C VAL A 21 11.31 -12.12 -20.33
N ASP A 22 10.36 -12.66 -21.11
CA ASP A 22 10.61 -13.03 -22.52
C ASP A 22 10.91 -11.81 -23.40
N ARG A 23 10.30 -10.66 -23.08
CA ARG A 23 10.49 -9.41 -23.82
C ARG A 23 11.87 -8.80 -23.58
N TYR A 24 12.35 -8.82 -22.35
CA TYR A 24 13.62 -8.21 -21.94
C TYR A 24 14.71 -9.26 -21.69
N LYS A 25 14.63 -10.40 -22.37
CA LYS A 25 15.55 -11.55 -22.20
C LYS A 25 17.02 -11.23 -22.50
N ASP A 26 17.28 -10.19 -23.30
CA ASP A 26 18.61 -9.74 -23.72
C ASP A 26 19.12 -8.58 -22.84
N GLU A 27 18.38 -8.22 -21.79
CA GLU A 27 18.70 -7.17 -20.82
C GLU A 27 18.88 -7.77 -19.41
N GLU A 28 19.64 -7.09 -18.55
CA GLU A 28 19.69 -7.41 -17.13
C GLU A 28 18.37 -6.98 -16.48
N THR A 29 17.63 -7.94 -15.89
CA THR A 29 16.31 -7.70 -15.32
C THR A 29 16.26 -8.03 -13.83
N SER A 30 15.48 -7.25 -13.08
CA SER A 30 15.12 -7.53 -11.70
C SER A 30 13.60 -7.47 -11.52
N ILE A 31 13.08 -8.24 -10.57
CA ILE A 31 11.66 -8.25 -10.22
C ILE A 31 11.55 -7.78 -8.78
N THR A 32 10.88 -6.65 -8.57
CA THR A 32 10.62 -6.12 -7.23
C THR A 32 9.14 -6.32 -6.91
N LEU A 33 8.83 -7.09 -5.86
CA LEU A 33 7.49 -7.22 -5.32
C LEU A 33 7.36 -6.29 -4.10
N ILE A 34 6.39 -5.38 -4.15
CA ILE A 34 6.07 -4.50 -3.02
C ILE A 34 4.69 -4.91 -2.51
N GLN A 35 4.60 -5.19 -1.21
CA GLN A 35 3.34 -5.50 -0.56
C GLN A 35 2.93 -4.34 0.33
N THR A 36 1.87 -3.63 -0.07
CA THR A 36 1.18 -2.63 0.74
C THR A 36 -0.04 -3.29 1.37
N ARG A 37 -0.06 -3.53 2.69
CA ARG A 37 -1.29 -3.97 3.37
C ARG A 37 -1.89 -2.81 4.14
N SER A 38 -3.13 -2.47 3.81
CA SER A 38 -4.09 -1.91 4.76
C SER A 38 -5.03 -3.08 5.11
N PHE A 39 -5.23 -3.34 6.40
CA PHE A 39 -5.90 -4.56 6.90
C PHE A 39 -7.43 -4.50 6.71
N LEU A 40 -7.88 -4.48 5.46
CA LEU A 40 -9.29 -4.63 5.10
C LEU A 40 -9.45 -5.62 3.94
N SER A 41 -9.01 -6.86 4.15
CA SER A 41 -9.63 -8.06 3.57
C SER A 41 -9.05 -9.32 4.21
N ARG A 42 -9.89 -10.35 4.34
CA ARG A 42 -9.61 -11.67 4.92
C ARG A 42 -8.20 -12.19 4.60
N PRO A 43 -7.54 -12.95 5.50
CA PRO A 43 -6.20 -13.47 5.25
C PRO A 43 -6.19 -14.43 4.05
N LEU A 44 -5.90 -13.91 2.87
CA LEU A 44 -5.54 -14.69 1.68
C LEU A 44 -4.07 -15.10 1.80
N HIS A 45 -3.74 -15.85 2.86
CA HIS A 45 -2.36 -16.25 3.21
C HIS A 45 -1.88 -17.53 2.51
N LEU A 46 -2.41 -17.84 1.32
CA LEU A 46 -2.11 -19.10 0.61
C LEU A 46 -1.45 -18.93 -0.77
N LEU A 47 -1.10 -17.70 -1.21
CA LEU A 47 -0.59 -17.48 -2.57
C LEU A 47 0.85 -16.98 -2.66
N ALA A 48 1.46 -16.49 -1.57
CA ALA A 48 2.82 -15.97 -1.59
C ALA A 48 3.92 -17.07 -1.61
N PRO A 49 3.85 -18.13 -0.77
CA PRO A 49 4.98 -19.07 -0.66
C PRO A 49 5.30 -19.82 -1.96
N GLU A 50 4.27 -20.14 -2.76
CA GLU A 50 4.45 -20.90 -4.00
C GLU A 50 4.84 -20.07 -5.22
N LEU A 51 4.60 -18.75 -5.19
CA LEU A 51 5.08 -17.81 -6.21
C LEU A 51 6.55 -17.47 -5.95
N GLU A 52 6.90 -17.25 -4.67
CA GLU A 52 8.26 -17.07 -4.17
C GLU A 52 9.17 -18.27 -4.52
N MET A 53 8.69 -19.50 -4.31
CA MET A 53 9.49 -20.72 -4.52
C MET A 53 9.79 -21.04 -6.01
N ARG A 54 9.01 -20.53 -6.97
CA ARG A 54 9.24 -20.80 -8.41
C ARG A 54 10.07 -19.71 -9.10
N ILE A 55 10.00 -18.46 -8.63
CA ILE A 55 10.84 -17.38 -9.14
C ILE A 55 12.28 -17.54 -8.60
N SER A 56 12.45 -18.01 -7.36
CA SER A 56 13.77 -18.16 -6.72
C SER A 56 14.72 -19.14 -7.41
N LYS A 57 14.22 -20.10 -8.20
CA LYS A 57 15.08 -21.01 -8.96
C LYS A 57 15.89 -20.32 -10.06
N SER A 58 15.48 -19.13 -10.50
CA SER A 58 16.11 -18.41 -11.61
C SER A 58 16.71 -17.06 -11.21
N TYR A 59 16.32 -16.50 -10.06
CA TYR A 59 16.79 -15.19 -9.59
C TYR A 59 17.21 -15.27 -8.12
N ALA A 60 18.27 -14.54 -7.76
CA ALA A 60 18.61 -14.32 -6.36
C ALA A 60 17.47 -13.54 -5.69
N LEU A 61 16.84 -14.15 -4.69
CA LEU A 61 15.73 -13.54 -3.96
C LEU A 61 16.28 -12.69 -2.81
N LEU A 62 16.02 -11.39 -2.84
CA LEU A 62 16.27 -10.47 -1.74
C LEU A 62 14.92 -10.01 -1.19
N VAL A 63 14.71 -10.23 0.11
CA VAL A 63 13.50 -9.82 0.82
C VAL A 63 13.91 -8.83 1.89
N LEU A 64 13.34 -7.63 1.84
CA LEU A 64 13.43 -6.64 2.90
C LEU A 64 12.04 -6.46 3.50
N ARG A 65 11.91 -6.73 4.79
CA ARG A 65 10.69 -6.50 5.56
C ARG A 65 10.83 -5.23 6.37
N ILE A 66 9.90 -4.32 6.19
CA ILE A 66 9.81 -3.11 7.01
C ILE A 66 8.78 -3.39 8.09
N THR A 67 9.13 -3.14 9.35
CA THR A 67 8.24 -3.36 10.51
C THR A 67 8.17 -2.10 11.36
N ASN A 68 6.97 -1.71 11.76
CA ASN A 68 6.76 -0.60 12.68
C ASN A 68 6.67 -1.15 14.11
N GLU A 69 7.38 -0.52 15.05
CA GLU A 69 7.55 -0.97 16.43
C GLU A 69 6.24 -1.39 17.10
N GLU A 70 5.19 -0.57 16.97
CA GLU A 70 3.88 -0.81 17.60
C GLU A 70 2.88 -1.53 16.69
N ASP A 71 3.26 -1.88 15.46
CA ASP A 71 2.42 -2.69 14.59
C ASP A 71 2.55 -4.17 14.97
N LEU A 72 1.44 -4.75 15.42
CA LEU A 72 1.37 -6.16 15.81
C LEU A 72 1.23 -7.09 14.60
N VAL A 73 0.73 -6.61 13.46
CA VAL A 73 0.39 -7.47 12.31
C VAL A 73 1.59 -8.30 11.82
N PRO A 74 2.82 -7.76 11.71
CA PRO A 74 3.98 -8.54 11.32
C PRO A 74 4.37 -9.65 12.30
N ARG A 75 3.93 -9.58 13.56
CA ARG A 75 4.21 -10.57 14.62
C ARG A 75 3.13 -11.66 14.70
N LEU A 76 2.04 -11.52 13.94
CA LEU A 76 0.99 -12.52 13.88
C LEU A 76 1.27 -13.53 12.74
N PRO A 77 0.96 -14.83 12.91
CA PRO A 77 0.33 -15.45 14.08
C PRO A 77 1.30 -15.86 15.20
N LEU A 78 2.61 -15.60 15.07
CA LEU A 78 3.65 -16.07 16.00
C LEU A 78 3.34 -15.78 17.47
N ASP A 79 2.89 -14.56 17.76
CA ASP A 79 2.58 -14.14 19.14
C ASP A 79 1.30 -14.80 19.71
N LEU A 80 0.37 -15.23 18.85
CA LEU A 80 -0.92 -15.80 19.26
C LEU A 80 -0.96 -17.34 19.21
N TRP A 81 -0.14 -17.95 18.36
CA TRP A 81 -0.09 -19.39 18.14
C TRP A 81 1.37 -19.87 18.10
N PRO A 82 2.06 -19.90 19.25
CA PRO A 82 3.48 -20.24 19.36
C PRO A 82 3.79 -21.69 18.97
N ASP A 83 2.78 -22.57 18.91
CA ASP A 83 2.93 -23.97 18.49
C ASP A 83 3.09 -24.14 16.96
N PHE A 84 2.99 -23.07 16.17
CA PHE A 84 3.23 -23.10 14.73
C PHE A 84 4.66 -22.64 14.38
N ASP A 85 5.39 -23.43 13.59
CA ASP A 85 6.75 -23.11 13.11
C ASP A 85 6.73 -22.09 11.94
N TYR A 86 6.09 -20.92 12.14
CA TYR A 86 6.24 -19.82 11.20
C TYR A 86 7.64 -19.23 11.34
N LYS A 87 8.26 -18.93 10.20
CA LYS A 87 9.56 -18.26 10.16
C LYS A 87 9.51 -17.09 9.22
N HIS A 88 10.05 -15.99 9.72
CA HIS A 88 10.33 -14.82 8.92
C HIS A 88 11.47 -15.09 7.94
N VAL A 89 11.35 -14.52 6.75
CA VAL A 89 12.35 -14.61 5.68
C VAL A 89 12.81 -13.20 5.30
N GLY A 90 14.08 -13.06 4.92
CA GLY A 90 14.69 -11.78 4.55
C GLY A 90 15.28 -11.00 5.72
N GLU A 91 15.76 -9.81 5.40
CA GLU A 91 16.28 -8.84 6.37
C GLU A 91 15.15 -7.94 6.88
N GLU A 92 15.26 -7.49 8.13
CA GLU A 92 14.29 -6.60 8.77
C GLU A 92 14.85 -5.17 8.88
N LEU A 93 14.10 -4.21 8.36
CA LEU A 93 14.26 -2.79 8.67
C LEU A 93 13.16 -2.37 9.64
N ARG A 94 13.54 -2.26 10.91
CA ARG A 94 12.63 -1.83 11.97
C ARG A 94 12.57 -0.31 12.05
N ILE A 95 11.37 0.24 12.11
CA ILE A 95 11.09 1.67 12.26
C ILE A 95 10.25 1.90 13.51
N ASP A 96 10.36 3.09 14.10
CA ASP A 96 9.46 3.53 15.17
C ASP A 96 8.89 4.89 14.83
N THR A 97 7.64 4.87 14.39
CA THR A 97 6.92 6.07 13.93
C THR A 97 6.57 7.02 15.08
N ARG A 98 6.66 6.60 16.34
CA ARG A 98 6.47 7.46 17.52
C ARG A 98 7.61 8.44 17.73
N ASN A 99 8.79 8.15 17.17
CA ASN A 99 9.92 9.07 17.20
C ASN A 99 9.71 10.30 16.31
N SER A 100 8.72 10.25 15.41
CA SER A 100 8.37 11.37 14.54
C SER A 100 7.85 12.57 15.34
N PRO A 101 8.42 13.78 15.17
CA PRO A 101 7.88 14.98 15.79
C PRO A 101 6.55 15.43 15.14
N TYR A 102 6.16 14.85 14.01
CA TYR A 102 4.97 15.20 13.24
C TYR A 102 3.73 14.41 13.67
N VAL A 103 3.93 13.19 14.18
CA VAL A 103 2.86 12.22 14.45
C VAL A 103 2.26 12.48 15.83
N LYS A 104 0.93 12.34 15.96
CA LYS A 104 0.21 12.42 17.23
C LYS A 104 0.62 11.27 18.14
N SER A 105 0.82 11.55 19.42
CA SER A 105 1.04 10.51 20.44
C SER A 105 -0.18 9.59 20.63
N SER A 106 -1.37 10.06 20.23
CA SER A 106 -2.62 9.30 20.26
C SER A 106 -2.90 8.50 18.98
N CYS A 107 -2.04 8.59 17.96
CA CYS A 107 -2.19 7.80 16.74
C CYS A 107 -1.90 6.32 17.05
N ASP A 108 -2.89 5.45 16.84
CA ASP A 108 -2.81 4.00 17.03
C ASP A 108 -2.88 3.21 15.71
N GLU A 109 -2.90 3.93 14.58
CA GLU A 109 -2.95 3.39 13.22
C GLU A 109 -1.56 2.94 12.72
N PHE A 110 -0.81 2.21 13.56
CA PHE A 110 0.57 1.79 13.28
C PHE A 110 0.71 0.91 12.04
N HIS A 111 -0.38 0.29 11.59
CA HIS A 111 -0.47 -0.54 10.39
C HIS A 111 -0.75 0.26 9.10
N ASN A 112 -0.81 1.59 9.18
CA ASN A 112 -1.09 2.44 8.02
C ASN A 112 0.13 2.56 7.09
N LEU A 113 -0.07 2.39 5.78
CA LEU A 113 1.00 2.43 4.79
C LEU A 113 1.72 3.79 4.75
N GLU A 114 0.97 4.90 4.73
CA GLU A 114 1.57 6.22 4.63
C GLU A 114 2.36 6.58 5.89
N LEU A 115 1.94 6.05 7.04
CA LEU A 115 2.69 6.12 8.30
C LEU A 115 3.98 5.28 8.24
N TYR A 116 3.96 4.10 7.62
CA TYR A 116 5.16 3.30 7.35
C TYR A 116 6.15 4.05 6.46
N ILE A 117 5.69 4.59 5.33
CA ILE A 117 6.57 5.33 4.40
C ILE A 117 7.09 6.60 5.06
N HIS A 118 6.29 7.27 5.89
CA HIS A 118 6.75 8.38 6.73
C HIS A 118 7.86 7.95 7.69
N GLY A 119 7.69 6.81 8.36
CA GLY A 119 8.72 6.24 9.23
C GLY A 119 10.02 5.92 8.48
N VAL A 120 9.94 5.33 7.28
CA VAL A 120 11.11 5.03 6.44
C VAL A 120 11.82 6.32 5.99
N ALA A 121 11.05 7.35 5.64
CA ALA A 121 11.59 8.64 5.21
C ALA A 121 12.36 9.37 6.33
N GLY A 122 12.04 9.08 7.60
CA GLY A 122 12.59 9.81 8.75
C GLY A 122 13.43 9.02 9.75
N THR A 123 13.42 7.68 9.69
CA THR A 123 14.13 6.82 10.64
C THR A 123 15.63 7.06 10.58
N GLN A 124 16.28 7.11 11.74
CA GLN A 124 17.73 7.27 11.89
C GLN A 124 18.42 5.96 12.30
N GLY A 125 17.69 4.84 12.21
CA GLY A 125 18.15 3.50 12.62
C GLY A 125 18.56 3.46 14.10
N ASP A 126 19.62 2.71 14.39
CA ASP A 126 20.10 2.47 15.75
C ASP A 126 20.60 3.72 16.48
N LYS A 127 20.83 4.82 15.76
CA LYS A 127 21.20 6.11 16.37
C LYS A 127 20.04 6.75 17.13
N GLY A 128 18.81 6.32 16.84
CA GLY A 128 17.59 6.87 17.41
C GLY A 128 17.27 8.28 16.89
N GLY A 129 16.08 8.76 17.24
CA GLY A 129 15.55 10.03 16.74
C GLY A 129 14.84 9.91 15.39
N PHE A 130 14.51 11.07 14.82
CA PHE A 130 13.75 11.16 13.57
C PHE A 130 14.11 12.44 12.83
N ASN A 131 14.48 12.31 11.56
CA ASN A 131 14.72 13.43 10.66
C ASN A 131 14.40 13.00 9.22
N LEU A 132 13.55 13.76 8.52
CA LEU A 132 13.21 13.45 7.12
C LEU A 132 14.44 13.68 6.24
N GLU A 133 14.96 12.60 5.64
CA GLU A 133 16.12 12.64 4.73
C GLU A 133 15.72 12.80 3.26
N VAL A 134 14.41 12.81 2.99
CA VAL A 134 13.81 13.01 1.67
C VAL A 134 12.71 14.06 1.75
N ASP A 135 12.50 14.78 0.65
CA ASP A 135 11.39 15.73 0.50
C ASP A 135 10.06 14.97 0.36
N ARG A 136 9.50 14.56 1.50
CA ARG A 136 8.23 13.85 1.62
C ARG A 136 7.22 14.75 2.31
N ASP A 137 6.11 15.00 1.64
CA ASP A 137 5.00 15.73 2.23
C ASP A 137 4.37 14.93 3.38
N ILE A 138 4.37 15.53 4.56
CA ILE A 138 3.76 14.95 5.76
C ILE A 138 2.26 14.77 5.59
N ALA A 139 1.59 15.55 4.73
CA ALA A 139 0.14 15.48 4.53
C ALA A 139 -0.34 14.11 4.05
N LEU A 140 0.52 13.33 3.40
CA LEU A 140 0.23 11.95 3.01
C LEU A 140 -0.08 11.05 4.20
N VAL A 141 0.46 11.34 5.39
CA VAL A 141 0.10 10.58 6.61
C VAL A 141 -1.40 10.68 6.91
N ASN A 142 -2.03 11.82 6.64
CA ASN A 142 -3.47 12.01 6.86
C ASN A 142 -4.33 11.60 5.65
N GLN A 143 -3.78 10.85 4.68
CA GLN A 143 -4.51 10.47 3.48
C GLN A 143 -5.81 9.72 3.80
N ASP A 144 -5.74 8.74 4.71
CA ASP A 144 -6.86 7.91 5.15
C ASP A 144 -7.04 7.86 6.69
N ILE A 145 -6.18 8.52 7.45
CA ILE A 145 -6.20 8.55 8.93
C ILE A 145 -6.10 9.99 9.48
N ASP A 146 -6.18 10.12 10.80
CA ASP A 146 -5.87 11.35 11.55
C ASP A 146 -4.55 11.19 12.36
N GLY A 147 -3.45 10.99 11.64
CA GLY A 147 -2.15 10.63 12.24
C GLY A 147 -1.26 11.82 12.64
N LEU A 148 -1.42 12.99 12.01
CA LEU A 148 -0.56 14.17 12.21
C LEU A 148 -1.10 15.09 13.30
N LYS A 149 -0.21 15.78 14.01
CA LYS A 149 -0.58 16.78 15.03
C LYS A 149 -1.46 17.89 14.45
N ASP A 150 -2.42 18.35 15.24
CA ASP A 150 -3.40 19.36 14.81
C ASP A 150 -2.76 20.71 14.43
N GLU A 151 -1.58 21.01 14.99
CA GLU A 151 -0.81 22.24 14.72
C GLU A 151 -0.44 22.42 13.24
N TYR A 152 -0.37 21.32 12.48
CA TYR A 152 -0.09 21.37 11.04
C TYR A 152 -1.32 21.73 10.19
N ASN A 153 -2.52 21.76 10.77
CA ASN A 153 -3.78 22.11 10.08
C ASN A 153 -4.05 21.28 8.82
N ILE A 154 -3.67 20.01 8.82
CA ILE A 154 -3.90 19.08 7.70
C ILE A 154 -5.17 18.28 7.99
N PRO A 155 -6.20 18.33 7.12
CA PRO A 155 -7.43 17.58 7.33
C PRO A 155 -7.17 16.07 7.42
N ALA A 156 -7.85 15.37 8.33
CA ALA A 156 -7.81 13.92 8.40
C ALA A 156 -8.58 13.25 7.24
N GLY A 157 -8.11 12.09 6.79
CA GLY A 157 -8.81 11.25 5.80
C GLY A 157 -9.14 11.95 4.49
N TRP A 158 -8.31 12.89 4.05
CA TRP A 158 -8.65 13.80 2.96
C TRP A 158 -8.82 13.11 1.60
N TRP A 159 -8.25 11.90 1.42
CA TRP A 159 -8.43 11.13 0.18
C TRP A 159 -9.86 10.61 -0.02
N GLY A 160 -10.58 10.34 1.09
CA GLY A 160 -11.98 9.93 1.03
C GLY A 160 -12.94 11.07 0.65
N ILE A 161 -12.43 12.30 0.59
CA ILE A 161 -13.17 13.51 0.22
C ILE A 161 -12.99 13.75 -1.29
N GLU A 162 -13.51 12.84 -2.12
CA GLU A 162 -13.68 13.16 -3.54
C GLU A 162 -14.79 14.21 -3.69
N ASP A 163 -14.63 15.15 -4.62
CA ASP A 163 -15.70 16.07 -5.02
C ASP A 163 -16.98 15.27 -5.28
N ASN A 164 -17.98 15.47 -4.41
CA ASN A 164 -19.24 14.73 -4.40
C ASN A 164 -19.11 13.18 -4.49
N LYS A 165 -18.05 12.56 -3.95
CA LYS A 165 -17.85 11.09 -3.99
C LYS A 165 -17.85 10.52 -5.42
N GLY A 166 -17.28 11.27 -6.37
CA GLY A 166 -17.24 10.89 -7.78
C GLY A 166 -18.56 11.11 -8.53
N LEU A 167 -19.55 11.80 -7.92
CA LEU A 167 -20.75 12.24 -8.61
C LEU A 167 -20.41 13.45 -9.50
N VAL A 168 -20.45 13.21 -10.81
CA VAL A 168 -20.39 14.27 -11.82
C VAL A 168 -21.82 14.69 -12.15
N LEU A 169 -22.10 15.99 -12.11
CA LEU A 169 -23.34 16.54 -12.64
C LEU A 169 -23.25 16.52 -14.18
N GLU A 170 -23.94 15.58 -14.83
CA GLU A 170 -24.22 15.72 -16.26
C GLU A 170 -25.36 16.73 -16.42
N GLU A 171 -25.09 17.80 -17.18
CA GLU A 171 -25.92 18.98 -17.52
C GLU A 171 -27.29 19.18 -16.85
N MET A 172 -27.51 20.40 -16.34
CA MET A 172 -28.85 20.90 -16.00
C MET A 172 -29.73 20.95 -17.26
N VAL A 173 -30.62 19.98 -17.43
CA VAL A 173 -31.78 20.17 -18.31
C VAL A 173 -32.67 21.22 -17.63
N ALA A 174 -32.71 22.41 -18.20
CA ALA A 174 -33.56 23.51 -17.76
C ALA A 174 -35.02 23.19 -18.08
N ASP A 175 -35.62 22.25 -17.34
CA ASP A 175 -37.07 22.14 -17.24
C ASP A 175 -37.47 21.35 -16.00
N GLY A 176 -37.60 22.06 -14.87
CA GLY A 176 -38.50 21.76 -13.73
C GLY A 176 -38.46 20.41 -12.98
N ASP A 177 -37.90 19.34 -13.52
CA ASP A 177 -38.04 17.98 -13.00
C ASP A 177 -36.69 17.48 -12.46
N ARG A 178 -36.53 17.53 -11.13
CA ARG A 178 -35.30 17.11 -10.46
C ARG A 178 -35.20 15.59 -10.49
N ARG A 179 -34.33 15.03 -11.34
CA ARG A 179 -33.87 13.63 -11.23
C ARG A 179 -32.36 13.58 -11.04
N LEU A 180 -31.93 13.02 -9.91
CA LEU A 180 -30.54 12.66 -9.67
C LEU A 180 -30.23 11.38 -10.47
N LEU A 181 -29.50 11.50 -11.57
CA LEU A 181 -28.91 10.36 -12.27
C LEU A 181 -27.46 10.20 -11.80
N GLY A 182 -27.25 9.44 -10.72
CA GLY A 182 -25.91 9.07 -10.27
C GLY A 182 -25.33 8.00 -11.18
N ARG A 183 -24.39 8.36 -12.07
CA ARG A 183 -23.48 7.39 -12.71
C ARG A 183 -22.12 7.48 -12.05
N PHE A 184 -21.70 6.37 -11.43
CA PHE A 184 -20.32 6.16 -11.03
C PHE A 184 -19.46 5.98 -12.30
N ARG A 185 -18.62 6.97 -12.63
CA ARG A 185 -17.56 6.79 -13.63
C ARG A 185 -16.30 6.38 -12.88
N GLY A 186 -16.09 5.08 -12.72
CA GLY A 186 -14.78 4.56 -12.31
C GLY A 186 -13.73 5.04 -13.30
N SER A 187 -12.71 5.74 -12.79
CA SER A 187 -11.65 6.36 -13.58
C SER A 187 -10.76 5.30 -14.24
N GLY A 188 -11.13 4.92 -15.47
CA GLY A 188 -10.18 4.36 -16.43
C GLY A 188 -9.09 5.39 -16.72
N GLY A 189 -7.84 4.97 -16.64
CA GLY A 189 -6.65 5.82 -16.71
C GLY A 189 -6.65 6.86 -17.82
N ARG A 190 -6.17 8.06 -17.48
CA ARG A 190 -5.93 9.15 -18.42
C ARG A 190 -4.92 8.71 -19.49
N ARG A 191 -5.38 8.58 -20.73
CA ARG A 191 -4.50 8.70 -21.91
C ARG A 191 -4.22 10.19 -22.10
N PHE A 192 -2.94 10.57 -22.03
CA PHE A 192 -2.48 11.86 -22.51
C PHE A 192 -2.64 11.89 -24.04
N GLY A 193 -3.46 12.82 -24.53
CA GLY A 193 -3.48 13.25 -25.93
C GLY A 193 -2.89 14.64 -25.99
N SER A 194 -1.74 14.75 -26.66
CA SER A 194 -1.11 15.99 -27.06
C SER A 194 -1.97 16.73 -28.09
N GLY A 195 -2.16 18.02 -27.90
CA GLY A 195 -2.67 18.99 -28.87
C GLY A 195 -2.13 20.36 -28.52
#